data_AF-A0A2P6W449-F1
#
_entry.id   AF-A0A2P6W449-F1
#
_cell.length_a   1.000
_cell.length_b   1.000
_cell.length_c   1.000
_cell.angle_alpha   90.00
_cell.angle_beta   90.00
_cell.angle_gamma   90.00
#
_symmetry.space_group_name_H-M   'P 1'
#
loop_
_entity.id
_entity.type
_entity.pdbx_description
1 polymer ?
#
loop_
_entity_poly.entity_id
_entity_poly.type
_entity_poly.pdbx_seq_one_letter_code
_entity_poly.pdbx_strand_id
1 'polypeptide(L)'
;MEVQDAVHGYIKLSEEEKRIVDSPAFQRLRRIRQLGFTSLIYPSATHTRFQHSLGVTHLTGKFADSLNLKDEKRKELRLAALFHDTGHGPFSHVSEMMSKQYGVSHEDFSCEVIDRLEG
;
A
#
# COMPACT_ATOMS: atom_id res chain seq x y z
N MET A 1 -11.98 -5.74 -10.54
CA MET A 1 -11.59 -4.42 -11.12
C MET A 1 -10.20 -4.55 -11.75
N GLU A 2 -9.91 -3.80 -12.82
CA GLU A 2 -8.56 -3.71 -13.38
C GLU A 2 -8.06 -2.26 -13.29
N VAL A 3 -6.82 -2.09 -12.83
CA VAL A 3 -6.16 -0.79 -12.75
C VAL A 3 -4.99 -0.78 -13.72
N GLN A 4 -4.92 0.23 -14.59
CA GLN A 4 -3.76 0.42 -15.46
C GLN A 4 -2.62 1.05 -14.65
N ASP A 5 -1.49 0.37 -14.63
CA ASP A 5 -0.25 0.76 -13.96
C ASP A 5 0.88 0.92 -14.99
N ALA A 6 1.70 1.95 -14.80
CA ALA A 6 2.76 2.30 -15.74
C ALA A 6 3.93 1.30 -15.75
N VAL A 7 4.09 0.50 -14.70
CA VAL A 7 5.20 -0.46 -14.53
C VAL A 7 4.74 -1.89 -14.84
N HIS A 8 3.53 -2.25 -14.40
CA HIS A 8 3.04 -3.61 -14.41
C HIS A 8 1.93 -3.89 -15.44
N GLY A 9 1.51 -2.89 -16.20
CA GLY A 9 0.38 -3.01 -17.12
C GLY A 9 -0.93 -3.07 -16.34
N TYR A 10 -1.79 -4.06 -16.60
CA TYR A 10 -3.04 -4.19 -15.86
C TYR A 10 -2.86 -4.99 -14.57
N ILE A 11 -3.22 -4.36 -13.45
CA ILE A 11 -3.30 -4.99 -12.13
C ILE A 11 -4.75 -5.42 -11.89
N LYS A 12 -4.95 -6.74 -11.76
CA LYS A 12 -6.25 -7.34 -11.43
C LYS A 12 -6.43 -7.37 -9.92
N LEU A 13 -7.60 -6.88 -9.48
CA LEU A 13 -7.99 -6.87 -8.08
C LEU A 13 -9.23 -7.73 -7.86
N SER A 14 -9.22 -8.51 -6.77
CA SER A 14 -10.39 -9.22 -6.28
C SER A 14 -11.47 -8.24 -5.79
N GLU A 15 -12.70 -8.72 -5.58
CA GLU A 15 -13.78 -7.87 -5.06
C GLU A 15 -13.51 -7.38 -3.62
N GLU A 16 -12.76 -8.13 -2.82
CA GLU A 16 -12.32 -7.71 -1.48
C GLU A 16 -11.26 -6.61 -1.57
N GLU A 17 -10.23 -6.83 -2.39
CA GLU A 17 -9.18 -5.83 -2.63
C GLU A 17 -9.76 -4.53 -3.18
N LYS A 18 -10.75 -4.64 -4.07
CA LYS A 18 -11.48 -3.48 -4.60
C LYS A 18 -12.16 -2.68 -3.49
N ARG A 19 -12.90 -3.33 -2.58
CA ARG A 19 -13.55 -2.64 -1.45
C ARG A 19 -12.55 -1.89 -0.59
N ILE A 20 -11.38 -2.49 -0.35
CA ILE A 20 -10.29 -1.86 0.40
C ILE A 20 -9.72 -0.67 -0.37
N VAL A 21 -9.44 -0.83 -1.66
CA VAL A 21 -8.93 0.24 -2.52
C VAL A 21 -9.88 1.42 -2.57
N ASP A 22 -11.18 1.18 -2.58
CA ASP A 22 -12.23 2.22 -2.60
C ASP A 22 -12.47 2.86 -1.23
N SER A 23 -11.87 2.34 -0.15
CA SER A 23 -12.01 2.91 1.19
C SER A 23 -11.33 4.29 1.32
N PRO A 24 -11.85 5.19 2.18
CA PRO A 24 -11.19 6.48 2.44
C PRO A 24 -9.76 6.33 2.95
N ALA A 25 -9.49 5.29 3.75
CA ALA A 25 -8.18 5.01 4.32
C ALA A 25 -7.14 4.70 3.23
N PHE A 26 -7.51 3.90 2.23
CA PHE A 26 -6.61 3.57 1.13
C PHE A 26 -6.53 4.71 0.09
N GLN A 27 -7.64 5.35 -0.24
CA GLN A 27 -7.66 6.50 -1.17
C GLN A 27 -6.81 7.68 -0.66
N ARG A 28 -6.65 7.83 0.65
CA ARG A 28 -5.73 8.81 1.25
C ARG A 28 -4.30 8.67 0.76
N LEU A 29 -3.84 7.46 0.44
CA LEU A 29 -2.48 7.20 -0.04
C LEU A 29 -2.16 7.94 -1.35
N ARG A 30 -3.17 8.36 -2.13
CA ARG A 30 -2.97 9.19 -3.33
C ARG A 30 -2.37 10.55 -3.03
N ARG A 31 -2.45 11.03 -1.79
CA ARG A 31 -1.91 12.32 -1.34
C ARG A 31 -0.55 12.18 -0.65
N ILE A 32 -0.05 10.95 -0.50
CA ILE A 32 1.21 10.66 0.18
C ILE A 32 2.24 10.27 -0.87
N ARG A 33 3.24 11.14 -1.08
CA ARG A 33 4.36 10.87 -1.98
C ARG A 33 5.22 9.76 -1.39
N GLN A 34 5.60 8.80 -2.22
CA GLN A 34 6.49 7.70 -1.82
C GLN A 34 7.80 8.26 -1.24
N LEU A 35 8.42 9.20 -1.95
CA LEU A 35 9.74 9.74 -1.62
C LEU A 35 9.69 11.14 -0.96
N GLY A 36 8.55 11.54 -0.40
CA GLY A 36 8.40 12.82 0.32
C GLY A 36 8.86 14.04 -0.50
N PHE A 37 9.85 14.77 0.01
CA PHE A 37 10.40 15.99 -0.60
C PHE A 37 11.34 15.76 -1.78
N THR A 38 11.65 14.50 -2.13
CA THR A 38 12.53 14.18 -3.28
C THR A 38 12.05 14.82 -4.58
N SER A 39 10.74 15.02 -4.73
CA SER A 39 10.13 15.76 -5.84
C SER A 39 10.64 17.19 -6.04
N LEU A 40 11.22 17.82 -5.01
CA LEU A 40 11.83 19.15 -5.10
C LEU A 40 13.19 19.16 -5.81
N ILE A 41 13.88 18.00 -5.83
CA ILE A 41 15.17 17.82 -6.49
C ILE A 41 15.00 17.05 -7.82
N TYR A 42 14.10 16.05 -7.82
CA TYR A 42 13.77 15.24 -8.98
C TYR A 42 12.28 15.41 -9.30
N PRO A 43 11.90 16.34 -10.20
CA PRO A 43 10.50 16.69 -10.45
C PRO A 43 9.62 15.53 -10.94
N SER A 44 10.21 14.46 -11.48
CA SER A 44 9.49 13.24 -11.90
C SER A 44 9.20 12.26 -10.76
N ALA A 45 9.77 12.46 -9.57
CA ALA A 45 9.54 11.62 -8.38
C ALA A 45 8.19 11.95 -7.70
N THR A 46 7.10 11.87 -8.47
CA THR A 46 5.73 12.25 -8.07
C THR A 46 4.87 11.06 -7.66
N HIS A 47 5.38 9.84 -7.81
CA HIS A 47 4.67 8.62 -7.46
C HIS A 47 4.23 8.61 -6.00
N THR A 48 3.05 8.03 -5.79
CA THR A 48 2.37 8.02 -4.50
C THR A 48 2.39 6.62 -3.89
N ARG A 49 2.16 6.53 -2.58
CA ARG A 49 2.01 5.24 -1.90
C ARG A 49 0.87 4.42 -2.48
N PHE A 50 -0.19 5.06 -2.98
CA PHE A 50 -1.32 4.37 -3.59
C PHE A 50 -0.90 3.45 -4.75
N GLN A 51 -0.17 3.98 -5.74
CA GLN A 51 0.28 3.16 -6.88
C GLN A 51 1.34 2.14 -6.47
N HIS A 52 2.18 2.49 -5.48
CA HIS A 52 3.16 1.56 -4.93
C HIS A 52 2.49 0.34 -4.30
N SER A 53 1.52 0.54 -3.39
CA SER A 53 0.79 -0.55 -2.72
C SER A 53 0.08 -1.47 -3.73
N LEU A 54 -0.55 -0.91 -4.77
CA LEU A 54 -1.13 -1.71 -5.86
C LEU A 54 -0.09 -2.59 -6.57
N GLY A 55 1.08 -2.03 -6.87
CA GLY A 55 2.20 -2.77 -7.46
C GLY A 55 2.73 -3.88 -6.55
N VAL A 56 2.87 -3.61 -5.25
CA VAL A 56 3.29 -4.61 -4.26
C VAL A 56 2.27 -5.75 -4.18
N THR A 57 0.96 -5.45 -4.10
CA THR A 57 -0.10 -6.47 -4.14
C THR A 57 -0.02 -7.34 -5.40
N HIS A 58 0.24 -6.74 -6.56
CA HIS A 58 0.41 -7.47 -7.81
C HIS A 58 1.61 -8.43 -7.78
N LEU A 59 2.77 -7.93 -7.37
CA LEU A 59 3.99 -8.72 -7.28
C LEU A 59 3.89 -9.82 -6.23
N THR A 60 3.26 -9.56 -5.08
CA THR A 60 2.99 -10.58 -4.06
C THR A 60 2.12 -11.70 -4.60
N GLY A 61 1.12 -11.39 -5.44
CA GLY A 61 0.33 -12.41 -6.13
C GLY A 61 1.18 -13.30 -7.02
N LYS A 62 2.03 -12.69 -7.87
CA LYS A 62 2.94 -13.44 -8.75
C LYS A 62 3.96 -14.27 -7.97
N PHE A 63 4.45 -13.75 -6.84
CA PHE A 63 5.37 -14.46 -5.97
C PHE A 63 4.69 -15.69 -5.33
N ALA A 64 3.48 -15.54 -4.81
CA ALA A 64 2.69 -16.65 -4.28
C ALA A 64 2.40 -17.71 -5.36
N ASP A 65 2.08 -17.28 -6.59
CA ASP A 65 1.88 -18.16 -7.75
C ASP A 65 3.16 -18.94 -8.08
N SER A 66 4.32 -18.28 -8.07
CA SER A 66 5.62 -18.93 -8.34
C SER A 66 6.01 -19.99 -7.29
N LEU A 67 5.49 -19.87 -6.07
CA LEU A 67 5.70 -20.81 -4.98
C LEU A 67 4.59 -21.89 -4.88
N ASN A 68 3.62 -21.88 -5.80
CA ASN A 68 2.44 -22.76 -5.77
C ASN A 68 1.72 -22.73 -4.41
N LEU A 69 1.60 -21.54 -3.81
CA LEU A 69 0.86 -21.39 -2.56
C LEU A 69 -0.64 -21.63 -2.81
N LYS A 70 -1.33 -22.17 -1.81
CA LYS A 70 -2.79 -22.30 -1.84
C LYS A 70 -3.46 -20.93 -1.99
N ASP A 71 -4.62 -20.90 -2.66
CA ASP A 71 -5.39 -19.68 -2.92
C ASP A 71 -5.66 -18.84 -1.66
N GLU A 72 -5.95 -19.50 -0.54
CA GLU A 72 -6.17 -18.84 0.75
C GLU A 72 -4.93 -18.07 1.23
N LYS A 73 -3.75 -18.73 1.22
CA LYS A 73 -2.49 -18.09 1.62
C LYS A 73 -2.10 -16.98 0.64
N ARG A 74 -2.32 -17.19 -0.66
CA ARG A 74 -2.13 -16.16 -1.69
C ARG A 74 -2.99 -14.93 -1.42
N LYS A 75 -4.26 -15.12 -1.08
CA LYS A 75 -5.19 -14.04 -0.74
C LYS A 75 -4.72 -13.29 0.51
N GLU A 76 -4.40 -13.99 1.60
CA GLU A 76 -3.87 -13.37 2.84
C GLU A 76 -2.65 -12.50 2.56
N LEU A 77 -1.67 -13.01 1.81
CA LEU A 77 -0.46 -12.28 1.48
C LEU A 77 -0.75 -11.04 0.63
N ARG A 78 -1.67 -11.14 -0.33
CA ARG A 78 -2.06 -10.00 -1.17
C ARG A 78 -2.79 -8.92 -0.37
N LEU A 79 -3.65 -9.30 0.57
CA LEU A 79 -4.32 -8.36 1.47
C LEU A 79 -3.32 -7.67 2.40
N ALA A 80 -2.41 -8.44 3.02
CA ALA A 80 -1.33 -7.86 3.83
C ALA A 80 -0.46 -6.88 3.01
N ALA A 81 -0.10 -7.26 1.79
CA ALA A 81 0.61 -6.40 0.85
C ALA A 81 -0.17 -5.15 0.46
N LEU A 82 -1.50 -5.22 0.37
CA LEU A 82 -2.32 -4.06 0.08
C LEU A 82 -2.32 -3.10 1.28
N PHE A 83 -2.45 -3.62 2.50
CA PHE A 83 -2.52 -2.80 3.71
C PHE A 83 -1.18 -2.27 4.22
N HIS A 84 -0.04 -2.84 3.85
CA HIS A 84 1.24 -2.54 4.52
C HIS A 84 1.56 -1.04 4.64
N ASP A 85 1.15 -0.26 3.65
CA ASP A 85 1.47 1.16 3.53
C ASP A 85 0.36 2.10 4.05
N THR A 86 -0.78 1.58 4.53
CA THR A 86 -1.94 2.41 4.93
C THR A 86 -1.67 3.27 6.16
N GLY A 87 -0.82 2.80 7.08
CA GLY A 87 -0.41 3.48 8.30
C GLY A 87 0.65 4.58 8.11
N HIS A 88 1.23 4.75 6.92
CA HIS A 88 2.22 5.81 6.71
C HIS A 88 1.61 7.20 6.91
N GLY A 89 2.23 8.02 7.75
CA GLY A 89 1.86 9.41 7.99
C GLY A 89 2.19 10.36 6.81
N PRO A 90 1.78 11.64 6.91
CA PRO A 90 2.13 12.67 5.92
C PRO A 90 3.66 12.83 5.80
N PHE A 91 4.18 13.05 4.60
CA PHE A 91 5.63 13.12 4.34
C PHE A 91 6.41 11.80 4.57
N SER A 92 5.72 10.65 4.64
CA SER A 92 6.33 9.32 4.61
C SER A 92 7.42 9.17 5.69
N HIS A 93 8.68 8.92 5.30
CA HIS A 93 9.78 8.72 6.23
C HIS A 93 10.04 9.90 7.16
N VAL A 94 9.69 11.14 6.79
CA VAL A 94 9.84 12.29 7.69
C VAL A 94 8.88 12.17 8.88
N SER A 95 7.63 11.77 8.65
CA SER A 95 6.71 11.45 9.75
C SER A 95 7.15 10.23 10.53
N GLU A 96 7.70 9.22 9.86
CA GLU A 96 8.18 8.00 10.52
C GLU A 96 9.35 8.29 11.47
N MET A 97 10.28 9.19 11.09
CA MET A 97 11.36 9.64 11.96
C MET A 97 10.82 10.34 13.22
N MET A 98 9.77 11.15 13.08
CA MET A 98 9.10 11.79 14.23
C MET A 98 8.36 10.75 15.08
N SER A 99 7.61 9.84 14.49
CA SER A 99 6.86 8.79 15.21
C SER A 99 7.77 7.80 15.95
N LYS A 100 8.92 7.45 15.36
CA LYS A 100 9.95 6.62 16.01
C LYS A 100 10.53 7.27 17.27
N GLN A 101 10.60 8.60 17.34
CA GLN A 101 10.98 9.29 18.58
C GLN A 101 9.96 9.10 19.71
N TYR A 102 8.71 8.75 19.38
CA TYR A 102 7.66 8.42 20.34
C TYR A 102 7.41 6.91 20.49
N GLY A 103 8.25 6.07 19.87
CA GLY A 103 8.16 4.61 19.96
C GLY A 103 7.03 3.98 19.13
N VAL A 104 6.49 4.70 18.13
CA VAL A 104 5.39 4.23 17.29
C VAL A 104 5.84 4.12 15.83
N SER A 105 5.57 2.99 15.18
CA SER A 105 5.91 2.71 13.79
C SER A 105 4.71 2.92 12.85
N HIS A 106 4.93 2.93 11.54
CA HIS A 106 3.83 3.08 10.59
C HIS A 106 3.06 1.75 10.42
N GLU A 107 3.71 0.65 10.72
CA GLU A 107 3.13 -0.69 10.77
C GLU A 107 2.07 -0.78 11.88
N ASP A 108 2.32 -0.16 13.05
CA ASP A 108 1.34 -0.09 14.15
C ASP A 108 0.07 0.65 13.70
N PHE A 109 0.22 1.76 12.98
CA PHE A 109 -0.92 2.49 12.42
C PHE A 109 -1.62 1.72 11.30
N SER A 110 -0.90 0.92 10.51
CA SER A 110 -1.51 0.06 9.48
C SER A 110 -2.46 -0.95 10.13
N CYS A 111 -2.07 -1.55 11.26
CA CYS A 111 -2.92 -2.43 12.06
C CYS A 111 -4.17 -1.71 12.58
N GLU A 112 -4.03 -0.51 13.17
CA GLU A 112 -5.19 0.25 13.64
C GLU A 112 -6.18 0.60 12.52
N VAL A 113 -5.69 0.88 11.31
CA VAL A 113 -6.54 1.15 10.15
C VAL A 113 -7.31 -0.10 9.73
N ILE A 114 -6.67 -1.28 9.78
CA ILE A 114 -7.34 -2.55 9.49
C ILE A 114 -8.48 -2.78 10.48
N ASP A 115 -8.23 -2.66 11.78
CA ASP A 115 -9.26 -2.87 12.82
C ASP A 115 -10.48 -1.96 12.62
N ARG A 116 -10.26 -0.71 12.19
CA ARG A 116 -11.35 0.25 11.91
C ARG A 116 -12.11 -0.02 10.61
N LEU A 117 -11.57 -0.82 9.70
CA LEU A 117 -12.24 -1.21 8.46
C LEU A 117 -13.03 -2.52 8.61
N GLU A 118 -12.76 -3.31 9.66
CA GLU A 118 -13.49 -4.54 9.98
C GLU A 118 -14.69 -4.32 10.93
N GLY A 119 -14.70 -3.21 11.69
CA GLY A 119 -15.82 -2.79 12.54
C GLY A 119 -16.90 -2.00 11.80
#